data_AF-A0A433UIX0-F1
#
_entry.id   AF-A0A433UIX0-F1
#
_cell.length_a   1.000
_cell.length_b   1.000
_cell.length_c   1.000
_cell.angle_alpha   90.00
_cell.angle_beta   90.00
_cell.angle_gamma   90.00
#
_symmetry.space_group_name_H-M   'P 1'
#
loop_
_entity.id
_entity.type
_entity.pdbx_description
1 polymer ?
#
loop_
_entity_poly.entity_id
_entity_poly.type
_entity_poly.pdbx_seq_one_letter_code
_entity_poly.pdbx_strand_id
1 'polypeptide(L)'
;MNELTSYKEFHDLLRLGKTPLDLGFVNNISVGDIARFASRYNMAKSCKGIILEGFTDKTTEGYGGLIKLSLCWSTFEQFLEIRGLQQKDTKELFDAYNAAALCEEIKTYDKKKAFYSFIYPRVKRSHQSEIDKLFASQELNSSYLVSGIRHIFVHGYLSPHAGGSQPKNVVKICNIISEFVLYIIDSEFSKQINSYLVIN
;
A
#
# COMPACT_ATOMS: atom_id res chain seq x y z
N MET A 1 -19.01 2.56 4.88
CA MET A 1 -18.02 3.06 5.87
C MET A 1 -16.64 2.97 5.24
N ASN A 2 -15.78 3.98 5.39
CA ASN A 2 -14.38 3.98 4.91
C ASN A 2 -13.40 3.60 6.05
N GLU A 3 -13.90 2.86 7.03
CA GLU A 3 -13.19 2.55 8.26
C GLU A 3 -12.56 1.16 8.16
N LEU A 4 -11.50 0.95 8.93
CA LEU A 4 -10.90 -0.37 9.14
C LEU A 4 -11.93 -1.32 9.77
N THR A 5 -12.28 -2.40 9.08
CA THR A 5 -13.52 -3.16 9.31
C THR A 5 -13.64 -3.67 10.74
N SER A 6 -12.59 -4.29 11.28
CA SER A 6 -12.62 -4.90 12.62
C SER A 6 -12.07 -4.01 13.74
N TYR A 7 -11.99 -2.68 13.51
CA TYR A 7 -11.38 -1.77 14.49
C TYR A 7 -12.27 -1.56 15.72
N LYS A 8 -13.59 -1.65 15.56
CA LYS A 8 -14.53 -1.59 16.68
C LYS A 8 -14.37 -2.81 17.58
N GLU A 9 -14.29 -3.99 16.99
CA GLU A 9 -14.12 -5.27 17.66
C GLU A 9 -12.79 -5.31 18.43
N PHE A 10 -11.73 -4.72 17.86
CA PHE A 10 -10.48 -4.50 18.59
C PHE A 10 -10.71 -3.71 19.89
N HIS A 11 -11.44 -2.59 19.85
CA HIS A 11 -11.76 -1.82 21.06
C HIS A 11 -12.66 -2.57 22.03
N ASP A 12 -13.60 -3.37 21.56
CA ASP A 12 -14.44 -4.20 22.41
C ASP A 12 -13.61 -5.25 23.16
N LEU A 13 -12.62 -5.87 22.51
CA LEU A 13 -11.67 -6.78 23.16
C LEU A 13 -10.80 -6.08 24.20
N LEU A 14 -10.38 -4.83 23.95
CA LEU A 14 -9.66 -4.03 24.96
C LEU A 14 -10.52 -3.76 26.21
N ARG A 15 -11.82 -3.51 26.04
CA ARG A 15 -12.77 -3.33 27.16
C ARG A 15 -12.95 -4.60 28.00
N LEU A 16 -12.75 -5.76 27.38
CA LEU A 16 -12.72 -7.07 28.05
C LEU A 16 -11.37 -7.36 28.73
N GLY A 17 -10.43 -6.40 28.74
CA GLY A 17 -9.13 -6.51 29.40
C GLY A 17 -8.04 -7.18 28.56
N LYS A 18 -8.30 -7.47 27.27
CA LYS A 18 -7.25 -7.95 26.36
C LYS A 18 -6.25 -6.82 26.08
N THR A 19 -4.98 -7.18 25.95
CA THR A 19 -3.91 -6.30 25.48
C THR A 19 -3.60 -6.55 24.00
N PRO A 20 -2.90 -5.63 23.31
CA PRO A 20 -2.41 -5.90 21.96
C PRO A 20 -1.63 -7.23 21.85
N LEU A 21 -0.84 -7.57 22.87
CA LEU A 21 -0.10 -8.83 22.90
C LEU A 21 -1.04 -10.04 22.94
N ASP A 22 -2.10 -9.97 23.75
CA ASP A 22 -3.13 -11.04 23.82
C ASP A 22 -3.88 -11.22 22.50
N LEU A 23 -3.86 -10.21 21.64
CA LEU A 23 -4.48 -10.20 20.31
C LEU A 23 -3.48 -10.54 19.19
N GLY A 24 -2.30 -11.04 19.53
CA GLY A 24 -1.30 -11.53 18.57
C GLY A 24 -0.49 -10.44 17.86
N PHE A 25 -0.53 -9.19 18.34
CA PHE A 25 0.43 -8.17 17.91
C PHE A 25 1.77 -8.37 18.61
N VAL A 26 2.86 -7.87 18.00
CA VAL A 26 4.21 -8.12 18.53
C VAL A 26 4.48 -7.39 19.84
N ASN A 27 5.47 -7.90 20.59
CA ASN A 27 5.92 -7.28 21.83
C ASN A 27 6.28 -5.81 21.62
N ASN A 28 5.94 -4.96 22.59
CA ASN A 28 6.12 -3.49 22.58
C ASN A 28 5.11 -2.69 21.73
N ILE A 29 4.15 -3.33 21.05
CA ILE A 29 3.05 -2.62 20.40
C ILE A 29 2.05 -2.14 21.45
N SER A 30 1.83 -0.83 21.50
CA SER A 30 0.83 -0.21 22.35
C SER A 30 -0.51 -0.06 21.64
N VAL A 31 -1.58 0.16 22.41
CA VAL A 31 -2.89 0.57 21.86
C VAL A 31 -2.75 1.85 21.02
N GLY A 32 -1.83 2.75 21.40
CA GLY A 32 -1.54 3.98 20.66
C GLY A 32 -0.94 3.73 19.26
N ASP A 33 -0.11 2.70 19.11
CA ASP A 33 0.43 2.30 17.80
C ASP A 33 -0.69 1.85 16.86
N ILE A 34 -1.57 0.99 17.37
CA ILE A 34 -2.72 0.49 16.59
C ILE A 34 -3.69 1.63 16.24
N ALA A 35 -3.91 2.58 17.16
CA ALA A 35 -4.74 3.75 16.89
C ALA A 35 -4.13 4.68 15.82
N ARG A 36 -2.81 4.88 15.83
CA ARG A 36 -2.09 5.63 14.78
C ARG A 36 -2.19 4.93 13.43
N PHE A 37 -1.99 3.61 13.41
CA PHE A 37 -2.17 2.79 12.22
C PHE A 37 -3.59 2.92 11.65
N ALA A 38 -4.62 2.73 12.48
CA ALA A 38 -6.03 2.83 12.06
C ALA A 38 -6.37 4.23 11.52
N SER A 39 -5.85 5.28 12.16
CA SER A 39 -6.02 6.66 11.68
C SER A 39 -5.39 6.89 10.30
N ARG A 40 -4.19 6.35 10.06
CA ARG A 40 -3.52 6.40 8.75
C ARG A 40 -4.28 5.61 7.69
N TYR A 41 -4.77 4.42 8.05
CA TYR A 41 -5.63 3.63 7.17
C TYR A 41 -6.87 4.42 6.73
N ASN A 42 -7.59 5.00 7.69
CA ASN A 42 -8.79 5.79 7.41
C ASN A 42 -8.48 7.00 6.52
N MET A 43 -7.35 7.67 6.75
CA MET A 43 -6.87 8.77 5.91
C MET A 43 -6.57 8.29 4.47
N ALA A 44 -5.80 7.21 4.30
CA ALA A 44 -5.44 6.68 2.99
C ALA A 44 -6.68 6.18 2.22
N LYS A 45 -7.60 5.47 2.89
CA LYS A 45 -8.86 4.97 2.32
C LYS A 45 -9.81 6.09 1.92
N SER A 46 -9.82 7.17 2.70
CA SER A 46 -10.70 8.33 2.48
C SER A 46 -10.10 9.37 1.51
N CYS A 47 -8.82 9.26 1.14
CA CYS A 47 -8.20 10.16 0.18
C CYS A 47 -8.87 10.05 -1.20
N LYS A 48 -9.58 11.10 -1.60
CA LYS A 48 -10.27 11.21 -2.90
C LYS A 48 -9.49 12.00 -3.96
N GLY A 49 -8.35 12.57 -3.58
CA GLY A 49 -7.54 13.39 -4.47
C GLY A 49 -6.94 14.58 -3.72
N ILE A 50 -6.48 15.57 -4.48
CA ILE A 50 -5.89 16.81 -4.00
C ILE A 50 -6.45 17.97 -4.82
N ILE A 51 -6.26 19.18 -4.30
CA ILE A 51 -6.55 20.42 -5.00
C ILE A 51 -5.21 21.13 -5.22
N LEU A 52 -4.88 21.44 -6.47
CA LEU A 52 -3.66 22.15 -6.85
C LEU A 52 -4.01 23.35 -7.72
N GLU A 53 -3.65 24.55 -7.26
CA GLU A 53 -3.84 25.78 -8.03
C GLU A 53 -2.81 25.88 -9.16
N GLY A 54 -3.26 26.29 -10.35
CA GLY A 54 -2.39 26.46 -11.53
C GLY A 54 -2.05 25.17 -12.28
N PHE A 55 -2.58 24.02 -11.87
CA PHE A 55 -2.40 22.74 -12.56
C PHE A 55 -3.65 22.36 -13.36
N THR A 56 -3.46 21.68 -14.49
CA THR A 56 -4.57 21.07 -15.23
C THR A 56 -5.16 19.89 -14.45
N ASP A 57 -6.46 19.62 -14.60
CA ASP A 57 -7.15 18.49 -13.94
C ASP A 57 -6.40 17.16 -14.07
N LYS A 58 -5.94 16.82 -15.28
CA LYS A 58 -5.20 15.58 -15.54
C LYS A 58 -3.92 15.46 -14.70
N THR A 59 -3.18 16.57 -14.55
CA THR A 59 -1.96 16.59 -13.75
C THR A 59 -2.31 16.55 -12.26
N THR A 60 -3.35 17.27 -11.83
CA THR A 60 -3.86 17.23 -10.45
C THR A 60 -4.29 15.82 -10.05
N GLU A 61 -5.05 15.13 -10.89
CA GLU A 61 -5.41 13.72 -10.70
C GLU A 61 -4.16 12.85 -10.60
N GLY A 62 -3.20 13.03 -11.51
CA GLY A 62 -1.90 12.34 -11.50
C GLY A 62 -1.18 12.42 -10.16
N TYR A 63 -1.04 13.63 -9.62
CA TYR A 63 -0.45 13.84 -8.30
C TYR A 63 -1.33 13.28 -7.17
N GLY A 64 -2.65 13.39 -7.30
CA GLY A 64 -3.60 12.79 -6.35
C GLY A 64 -3.40 11.28 -6.23
N GLY A 65 -3.19 10.58 -7.35
CA GLY A 65 -2.85 9.16 -7.37
C GLY A 65 -1.54 8.85 -6.65
N LEU A 66 -0.47 9.58 -6.95
CA LEU A 66 0.86 9.41 -6.32
C LEU A 66 0.83 9.68 -4.80
N ILE A 67 0.08 10.69 -4.38
CA ILE A 67 -0.13 11.02 -2.96
C ILE A 67 -0.92 9.92 -2.27
N LYS A 68 -2.03 9.47 -2.86
CA LYS A 68 -2.83 8.37 -2.30
C LYS A 68 -1.99 7.10 -2.14
N LEU A 69 -1.19 6.73 -3.15
CA LEU A 69 -0.28 5.59 -3.06
C LEU A 69 0.75 5.78 -1.94
N SER A 70 1.27 6.98 -1.75
CA SER A 70 2.23 7.28 -0.68
C SER A 70 1.62 7.16 0.72
N LEU A 71 0.38 7.65 0.91
CA LEU A 71 -0.39 7.47 2.15
C LEU A 71 -0.69 5.99 2.41
N CYS A 72 -1.09 5.27 1.36
CA CYS A 72 -1.33 3.84 1.40
C CYS A 72 -0.07 3.06 1.80
N TRP A 73 1.07 3.33 1.15
CA TRP A 73 2.33 2.67 1.49
C TRP A 73 2.76 2.98 2.92
N SER A 74 2.63 4.23 3.36
CA SER A 74 2.93 4.59 4.75
C SER A 74 2.02 3.87 5.77
N THR A 75 0.76 3.61 5.40
CA THR A 75 -0.14 2.78 6.21
C THR A 75 0.33 1.32 6.24
N PHE A 76 0.77 0.79 5.09
CA PHE A 76 1.31 -0.56 5.01
C PHE A 76 2.58 -0.73 5.84
N GLU A 77 3.48 0.26 5.86
CA GLU A 77 4.68 0.26 6.71
C GLU A 77 4.30 0.13 8.20
N GLN A 78 3.28 0.85 8.65
CA GLN A 78 2.76 0.74 10.02
C GLN A 78 2.08 -0.60 10.28
N PHE A 79 1.37 -1.14 9.29
CA PHE A 79 0.80 -2.49 9.38
C PHE A 79 1.89 -3.55 9.55
N LEU A 80 2.99 -3.47 8.81
CA LEU A 80 4.13 -4.37 8.97
C LEU A 80 4.75 -4.24 10.36
N GLU A 81 4.90 -3.01 10.86
CA GLU A 81 5.44 -2.73 12.20
C GLU A 81 4.61 -3.39 13.30
N ILE A 82 3.28 -3.20 13.31
CA ILE A 82 2.41 -3.82 14.35
C ILE A 82 2.36 -5.36 14.24
N ARG A 83 2.68 -5.91 13.07
CA ARG A 83 2.78 -7.36 12.81
C ARG A 83 4.20 -7.92 12.99
N GLY A 84 5.20 -7.07 13.25
CA GLY A 84 6.61 -7.46 13.30
C GLY A 84 7.14 -8.06 12.01
N LEU A 85 6.59 -7.66 10.86
CA LEU A 85 7.01 -8.11 9.54
C LEU A 85 7.99 -7.12 8.91
N GLN A 86 8.83 -7.60 8.00
CA GLN A 86 9.64 -6.74 7.12
C GLN A 86 9.15 -6.84 5.69
N GLN A 87 9.40 -5.82 4.87
CA GLN A 87 8.98 -5.81 3.47
C GLN A 87 9.43 -7.05 2.69
N LYS A 88 10.66 -7.54 2.95
CA LYS A 88 11.21 -8.73 2.28
C LYS A 88 10.35 -9.98 2.50
N ASP A 89 9.59 -10.04 3.59
CA ASP A 89 8.77 -11.19 3.99
C ASP A 89 7.32 -11.10 3.42
N THR A 90 7.02 -10.08 2.62
CA THR A 90 5.64 -9.80 2.16
C THR A 90 5.25 -10.46 0.85
N LYS A 91 6.12 -11.27 0.23
CA LYS A 91 5.79 -11.97 -1.02
C LYS A 91 4.56 -12.86 -0.85
N GLU A 92 4.60 -13.77 0.11
CA GLU A 92 3.50 -14.72 0.36
C GLU A 92 2.22 -13.98 0.77
N LEU A 93 2.35 -12.89 1.52
CA LEU A 93 1.23 -12.03 1.89
C LEU A 93 0.57 -11.41 0.66
N PHE A 94 1.34 -10.91 -0.30
CA PHE A 94 0.80 -10.33 -1.54
C PHE A 94 0.21 -11.42 -2.44
N ASP A 95 0.89 -12.56 -2.56
CA ASP A 95 0.47 -13.68 -3.40
C ASP A 95 -0.87 -14.29 -2.93
N ALA A 96 -1.09 -14.39 -1.62
CA ALA A 96 -2.34 -14.84 -1.02
C ALA A 96 -3.57 -13.98 -1.43
N TYR A 97 -3.32 -12.78 -1.95
CA TYR A 97 -4.34 -11.83 -2.42
C TYR A 97 -4.33 -11.63 -3.93
N ASN A 98 -3.72 -12.54 -4.68
CA ASN A 98 -3.64 -12.51 -6.14
C ASN A 98 -2.82 -11.34 -6.70
N ALA A 99 -1.60 -11.17 -6.18
CA ALA A 99 -0.63 -10.19 -6.71
C ALA A 99 -0.30 -10.39 -8.20
N ALA A 100 -0.50 -11.59 -8.75
CA ALA A 100 -0.35 -11.83 -10.18
C ALA A 100 -1.33 -10.98 -11.00
N ALA A 101 -2.62 -10.93 -10.62
CA ALA A 101 -3.61 -10.09 -11.29
C ALA A 101 -3.26 -8.60 -11.20
N LEU A 102 -2.78 -8.14 -10.03
CA LEU A 102 -2.27 -6.77 -9.87
C LEU A 102 -1.14 -6.46 -10.87
N CYS A 103 -0.20 -7.39 -11.06
CA CYS A 103 0.92 -7.21 -11.98
C CYS A 103 0.46 -7.12 -13.44
N GLU A 104 -0.55 -7.90 -13.85
CA GLU A 104 -1.14 -7.80 -15.19
C GLU A 104 -1.84 -6.46 -15.42
N GLU A 105 -2.57 -5.96 -14.42
CA GLU A 105 -3.19 -4.64 -14.51
C GLU A 105 -2.14 -3.51 -14.60
N ILE A 106 -1.07 -3.59 -13.80
CA ILE A 106 0.06 -2.65 -13.89
C ILE A 106 0.64 -2.65 -15.30
N LYS A 107 0.94 -3.82 -15.87
CA LYS A 107 1.48 -3.94 -17.24
C LYS A 107 0.52 -3.38 -18.29
N THR A 108 -0.79 -3.55 -18.09
CA THR A 108 -1.83 -3.03 -18.99
C THR A 108 -1.83 -1.50 -19.04
N TYR A 109 -1.66 -0.84 -17.89
CA TYR A 109 -1.65 0.62 -17.81
C TYR A 109 -0.28 1.25 -18.07
N ASP A 110 0.82 0.55 -17.76
CA ASP A 110 2.18 1.00 -18.05
C ASP A 110 2.56 0.79 -19.52
N LYS A 111 1.89 1.54 -20.39
CA LYS A 111 2.07 1.47 -21.85
C LYS A 111 3.54 1.66 -22.21
N LYS A 112 4.08 0.70 -22.97
CA LYS A 112 5.49 0.68 -23.40
C LYS A 112 6.49 0.70 -22.22
N LYS A 113 6.06 0.32 -21.01
CA LYS A 113 6.85 0.35 -19.78
C LYS A 113 7.33 1.76 -19.39
N ALA A 114 6.69 2.81 -19.91
CA ALA A 114 7.15 4.20 -19.78
C ALA A 114 7.34 4.63 -18.30
N PHE A 115 6.43 4.21 -17.43
CA PHE A 115 6.42 4.57 -16.03
C PHE A 115 7.51 3.83 -15.26
N TYR A 116 7.55 2.50 -15.34
CA TYR A 116 8.56 1.74 -14.61
C TYR A 116 9.96 1.83 -15.21
N SER A 117 10.11 2.07 -16.52
CA SER A 117 11.42 2.40 -17.11
C SER A 117 11.96 3.73 -16.61
N PHE A 118 11.10 4.70 -16.26
CA PHE A 118 11.55 5.92 -15.60
C PHE A 118 11.97 5.68 -14.14
N ILE A 119 11.22 4.85 -13.42
CA ILE A 119 11.49 4.49 -12.02
C ILE A 119 12.79 3.70 -11.88
N TYR A 120 13.01 2.72 -12.77
CA TYR A 120 14.08 1.73 -12.71
C TYR A 120 15.49 2.27 -12.40
N PRO A 121 16.03 3.28 -13.12
CA PRO A 121 17.38 3.77 -12.85
C PRO A 121 17.52 4.58 -11.56
N ARG A 122 16.42 4.87 -10.85
CA ARG A 122 16.36 5.79 -9.70
C ARG A 122 16.04 5.09 -8.38
N VAL A 123 15.83 3.78 -8.41
CA VAL A 123 15.58 2.96 -7.21
C VAL A 123 16.81 2.15 -6.81
N LYS A 124 16.79 1.61 -5.58
CA LYS A 124 17.81 0.65 -5.11
C LYS A 124 17.73 -0.66 -5.90
N ARG A 125 18.85 -1.40 -5.92
CA ARG A 125 18.99 -2.70 -6.62
C ARG A 125 17.90 -3.72 -6.30
N SER A 126 17.39 -3.75 -5.07
CA SER A 126 16.27 -4.64 -4.69
C SER A 126 15.01 -4.33 -5.50
N HIS A 127 14.66 -3.06 -5.68
CA HIS A 127 13.51 -2.66 -6.48
C HIS A 127 13.74 -2.92 -7.96
N GLN A 128 14.95 -2.67 -8.47
CA GLN A 128 15.32 -2.96 -9.86
C GLN A 128 15.09 -4.44 -10.18
N SER A 129 15.55 -5.34 -9.31
CA SER A 129 15.34 -6.77 -9.48
C SER A 129 13.87 -7.16 -9.56
N GLU A 130 12.99 -6.56 -8.75
CA GLU A 130 11.56 -6.86 -8.80
C GLU A 130 10.85 -6.23 -10.02
N ILE A 131 11.35 -5.08 -10.51
CA ILE A 131 10.88 -4.48 -11.78
C ILE A 131 11.29 -5.35 -12.98
N ASP A 132 12.50 -5.91 -12.98
CA ASP A 132 12.93 -6.84 -14.03
C ASP A 132 12.03 -8.08 -14.06
N LYS A 133 11.75 -8.66 -12.89
CA LYS A 133 10.85 -9.82 -12.75
C LYS A 133 9.43 -9.52 -13.23
N LEU A 134 8.89 -8.34 -12.94
CA LEU A 134 7.57 -7.89 -13.44
C LEU A 134 7.48 -8.03 -14.96
N PHE A 135 8.50 -7.56 -15.68
CA PHE A 135 8.49 -7.56 -17.14
C PHE A 135 9.02 -8.84 -17.79
N ALA A 136 9.70 -9.69 -17.01
CA ALA A 136 10.05 -11.06 -17.39
C ALA A 136 8.93 -12.08 -17.08
N SER A 137 7.83 -11.64 -16.44
CA SER A 137 6.75 -12.51 -15.95
C SER A 137 7.28 -13.62 -15.02
N GLN A 138 8.23 -13.25 -14.16
CA GLN A 138 8.79 -14.12 -13.12
C GLN A 138 8.10 -13.86 -11.79
N GLU A 139 8.21 -14.81 -10.86
CA GLU A 139 7.80 -14.58 -9.48
C GLU A 139 8.55 -13.40 -8.85
N LEU A 140 7.80 -12.52 -8.20
CA LEU A 140 8.33 -11.29 -7.63
C LEU A 140 7.64 -10.96 -6.31
N ASN A 141 8.27 -10.13 -5.51
CA ASN A 141 7.64 -9.51 -4.33
C ASN A 141 7.08 -8.14 -4.75
N SER A 142 5.79 -8.11 -5.11
CA SER A 142 5.13 -6.92 -5.65
C SER A 142 5.10 -5.73 -4.69
N SER A 143 5.36 -5.91 -3.40
CA SER A 143 5.52 -4.79 -2.47
C SER A 143 6.67 -3.85 -2.89
N TYR A 144 7.73 -4.36 -3.52
CA TYR A 144 8.84 -3.53 -4.01
C TYR A 144 8.46 -2.68 -5.22
N LEU A 145 7.46 -3.08 -6.00
CA LEU A 145 6.92 -2.24 -7.06
C LEU A 145 6.23 -1.00 -6.48
N VAL A 146 5.56 -1.17 -5.34
CA VAL A 146 4.85 -0.09 -4.62
C VAL A 146 5.83 0.82 -3.89
N SER A 147 6.73 0.25 -3.10
CA SER A 147 7.73 1.00 -2.35
C SER A 147 8.66 1.79 -3.27
N GLY A 148 8.93 1.24 -4.47
CA GLY A 148 9.65 1.93 -5.53
C GLY A 148 8.97 3.25 -5.88
N ILE A 149 7.71 3.23 -6.33
CA ILE A 149 6.96 4.45 -6.67
C ILE A 149 7.03 5.48 -5.53
N ARG A 150 6.73 5.06 -4.30
CA ARG A 150 6.78 5.93 -3.10
C ARG A 150 8.18 6.52 -2.90
N HIS A 151 9.24 5.73 -3.05
CA HIS A 151 10.62 6.16 -2.84
C HIS A 151 10.99 7.34 -3.75
N ILE A 152 10.81 7.21 -5.07
CA ILE A 152 11.19 8.27 -6.01
C ILE A 152 10.24 9.46 -5.97
N PHE A 153 8.96 9.24 -5.69
CA PHE A 153 8.00 10.34 -5.55
C PHE A 153 8.35 11.23 -4.36
N VAL A 154 8.59 10.64 -3.18
CA VAL A 154 8.93 11.40 -1.96
C VAL A 154 10.28 12.10 -2.10
N HIS A 155 11.21 11.56 -2.89
CA HIS A 155 12.47 12.22 -3.21
C HIS A 155 12.37 13.29 -4.33
N GLY A 156 11.17 13.55 -4.86
CA GLY A 156 10.91 14.62 -5.82
C GLY A 156 11.29 14.31 -7.26
N TYR A 157 11.64 13.06 -7.59
CA TYR A 157 12.03 12.66 -8.94
C TYR A 157 10.85 12.27 -9.83
N LEU A 158 9.74 11.85 -9.23
CA LEU A 158 8.59 11.30 -9.96
C LEU A 158 7.49 12.35 -10.13
N SER A 159 6.98 12.50 -11.36
CA SER A 159 5.80 13.29 -11.68
C SER A 159 4.83 12.46 -12.53
N PRO A 160 3.56 12.91 -12.69
CA PRO A 160 2.57 12.18 -13.49
C PRO A 160 2.91 12.01 -14.97
N HIS A 161 3.85 12.81 -15.49
CA HIS A 161 4.31 12.78 -16.89
C HIS A 161 5.67 12.08 -17.08
N ALA A 162 6.20 11.50 -16.00
CA ALA A 162 7.54 10.92 -15.99
C ALA A 162 7.72 9.82 -17.05
N GLY A 163 8.86 9.84 -17.75
CA GLY A 163 9.16 8.87 -18.80
C GLY A 163 8.25 8.92 -20.03
N GLY A 164 7.49 10.02 -20.22
CA GLY A 164 6.46 10.10 -21.26
C GLY A 164 5.16 9.38 -20.90
N SER A 165 5.02 8.98 -19.63
CA SER A 165 3.79 8.40 -19.10
C SER A 165 2.63 9.38 -19.21
N GLN A 166 1.43 8.84 -19.42
CA GLN A 166 0.21 9.63 -19.43
C GLN A 166 -0.34 9.73 -18.01
N PRO A 167 -0.68 10.92 -17.47
CA PRO A 167 -1.17 11.05 -16.10
C PRO A 167 -2.34 10.13 -15.78
N LYS A 168 -3.29 9.98 -16.70
CA LYS A 168 -4.42 9.05 -16.55
C LYS A 168 -4.00 7.60 -16.28
N ASN A 169 -2.90 7.14 -16.87
CA ASN A 169 -2.38 5.79 -16.66
C ASN A 169 -1.67 5.70 -15.31
N VAL A 170 -0.89 6.73 -14.93
CA VAL A 170 -0.25 6.82 -13.62
C VAL A 170 -1.30 6.78 -12.51
N VAL A 171 -2.41 7.51 -12.66
CA VAL A 171 -3.56 7.46 -11.73
C VAL A 171 -4.13 6.06 -11.61
N LYS A 172 -4.35 5.38 -12.75
CA LYS A 172 -4.87 4.01 -12.75
C LYS A 172 -3.94 3.07 -12.00
N ILE A 173 -2.64 3.08 -12.33
CA ILE A 173 -1.62 2.27 -11.64
C ILE A 173 -1.62 2.56 -10.13
N CYS A 174 -1.61 3.83 -9.73
CA CYS A 174 -1.57 4.20 -8.32
C CYS A 174 -2.84 3.77 -7.58
N ASN A 175 -4.01 3.88 -8.20
CA ASN A 175 -5.29 3.51 -7.59
C ASN A 175 -5.43 2.00 -7.42
N ILE A 176 -5.13 1.19 -8.45
CA ILE A 176 -5.22 -0.28 -8.35
C ILE A 176 -4.27 -0.80 -7.27
N ILE A 177 -3.05 -0.25 -7.19
CA ILE A 177 -2.08 -0.61 -6.16
C ILE A 177 -2.61 -0.20 -4.78
N SER A 178 -3.12 1.02 -4.64
CA SER A 178 -3.62 1.51 -3.34
C SER A 178 -4.81 0.68 -2.85
N GLU A 179 -5.73 0.34 -3.74
CA GLU A 179 -6.91 -0.47 -3.41
C GLU A 179 -6.51 -1.89 -3.01
N PHE A 180 -5.58 -2.50 -3.75
CA PHE A 180 -5.02 -3.80 -3.43
C PHE A 180 -4.35 -3.83 -2.05
N VAL A 181 -3.45 -2.88 -1.77
CA VAL A 181 -2.73 -2.84 -0.49
C VAL A 181 -3.66 -2.54 0.68
N LEU A 182 -4.61 -1.61 0.54
CA LEU A 182 -5.61 -1.33 1.57
C LEU A 182 -6.53 -2.54 1.82
N TYR A 183 -6.83 -3.32 0.79
CA TYR A 183 -7.61 -4.55 0.94
C TYR A 183 -6.85 -5.62 1.74
N ILE A 184 -5.55 -5.81 1.47
CA ILE A 184 -4.69 -6.70 2.27
C ILE A 184 -4.70 -6.26 3.75
N ILE A 185 -4.44 -4.97 4.00
CA ILE A 185 -4.36 -4.44 5.36
C ILE A 185 -5.65 -4.71 6.13
N ASP A 186 -6.80 -4.37 5.55
CA ASP A 186 -8.10 -4.54 6.20
C ASP A 186 -8.43 -6.01 6.44
N SER A 187 -8.18 -6.85 5.43
CA SER A 187 -8.45 -8.28 5.51
C SER A 187 -7.58 -8.97 6.56
N GLU A 188 -6.28 -8.68 6.59
CA GLU A 188 -5.34 -9.30 7.54
C GLU A 188 -5.52 -8.80 8.96
N PHE A 189 -5.80 -7.50 9.14
CA PHE A 189 -6.17 -6.97 10.45
C PHE A 189 -7.47 -7.62 10.94
N SER A 190 -8.48 -7.72 10.07
CA SER A 190 -9.76 -8.32 10.41
C SER A 190 -9.65 -9.80 10.75
N LYS A 191 -8.90 -10.58 9.96
CA LYS A 191 -8.62 -11.99 10.27
C LYS A 191 -8.00 -12.16 11.66
N GLN A 192 -7.04 -11.31 11.99
CA GLN A 192 -6.38 -11.35 13.29
C GLN A 192 -7.35 -11.01 14.43
N ILE A 193 -8.13 -9.94 14.33
CA ILE A 193 -9.09 -9.59 15.39
C ILE A 193 -10.17 -10.67 15.54
N ASN A 194 -10.70 -11.16 14.42
CA ASN A 194 -11.77 -12.15 14.42
C ASN A 194 -11.33 -13.50 15.00
N SER A 195 -10.05 -13.88 14.91
CA SER A 195 -9.57 -15.11 15.56
C SER A 195 -9.72 -15.10 17.08
N TYR A 196 -9.88 -13.93 17.71
CA TYR A 196 -10.10 -13.79 19.15
C TYR A 196 -11.55 -13.55 19.54
N LEU A 197 -12.45 -13.37 18.57
CA LEU A 197 -13.90 -13.29 18.81
C LEU A 197 -14.54 -14.68 18.87
N VAL A 198 -13.98 -15.67 18.17
CA VAL A 198 -14.52 -17.04 18.05
C VAL A 198 -14.13 -17.93 19.26
N ILE A 199 -13.23 -17.46 20.14
CA ILE A 199 -12.68 -18.24 21.26
C ILE A 199 -13.28 -17.80 22.63
N ASN A 200 -14.31 -16.94 22.63
CA ASN A 200 -15.13 -16.64 23.82
C ASN A 200 -16.56 -17.16 23.62
#